data_AF-A0A0R1UC42-F1
#
_entry.id   AF-A0A0R1UC42-F1
#
_cell.length_a   1.000
_cell.length_b   1.000
_cell.length_c   1.000
_cell.angle_alpha   90.00
_cell.angle_beta   90.00
_cell.angle_gamma   90.00
#
_symmetry.space_group_name_H-M   'P 1'
#
loop_
_entity.id
_entity.type
_entity.pdbx_description
1 polymer ?
#
loop_
_entity_poly.entity_id
_entity_poly.type
_entity_poly.pdbx_seq_one_letter_code
_entity_poly.pdbx_strand_id
1 'polypeptide(L)'
;MKPNVLPLETVRNPRDLGGYVGFEGRKIKSHRLIRAGKISKISEQDQEFLRQYGLCKIIDLRSPLECKKCPDDELSGVEHFDISISDEDNTQGGKKDIAKFMQLYNEDQYAGFEMMCERYRSHVTKPHAKHAIHSILELLANTKDGAILYHCSEGKDRTGLVTVVLLYILGVDLETIRQDYLYSNYMLNNYRAIRDQKFAEMGKNIKFRANMRILGSVSDAFLDTSLITIEEKYGGLDTYLEKELHVDSKLRDTLRDLYLEER
;
A
#
# COMPACT_ATOMS: atom_id res chain seq x y z
N MET A 1 6.32 -17.06 -6.62
CA MET A 1 5.05 -17.63 -6.10
C MET A 1 3.87 -16.86 -6.71
N LYS A 2 2.69 -17.47 -6.93
CA LYS A 2 1.52 -16.74 -7.43
C LYS A 2 0.78 -16.10 -6.23
N PRO A 3 0.51 -14.77 -6.23
CA PRO A 3 -0.21 -14.13 -5.13
C PRO A 3 -1.64 -14.67 -4.97
N ASN A 4 -2.14 -14.73 -3.73
CA ASN A 4 -3.52 -15.12 -3.43
C ASN A 4 -4.47 -13.94 -3.68
N VAL A 5 -5.05 -13.87 -4.89
CA VAL A 5 -5.99 -12.81 -5.28
C VAL A 5 -7.38 -13.12 -4.73
N LEU A 6 -7.97 -12.17 -4.01
CA LEU A 6 -9.32 -12.31 -3.48
C LEU A 6 -10.36 -12.00 -4.56
N PRO A 7 -11.48 -12.73 -4.62
CA PRO A 7 -12.54 -12.55 -5.61
C PRO A 7 -13.46 -11.37 -5.25
N LEU A 8 -12.90 -10.19 -4.94
CA LEU A 8 -13.70 -8.97 -4.75
C LEU A 8 -13.88 -8.26 -6.10
N GLU A 9 -15.11 -7.89 -6.43
CA GLU A 9 -15.44 -7.32 -7.73
C GLU A 9 -15.29 -5.79 -7.77
N THR A 10 -15.65 -5.13 -6.67
CA THR A 10 -15.69 -3.66 -6.56
C THR A 10 -14.42 -3.09 -5.94
N VAL A 11 -13.69 -3.91 -5.18
CA VAL A 11 -12.42 -3.54 -4.56
C VAL A 11 -11.27 -3.84 -5.50
N ARG A 12 -10.43 -2.83 -5.76
CA ARG A 12 -9.27 -3.00 -6.64
C ARG A 12 -8.10 -3.66 -5.91
N ASN A 13 -7.31 -4.43 -6.66
CA ASN A 13 -6.04 -4.98 -6.19
C ASN A 13 -6.11 -5.78 -4.85
N PRO A 14 -7.16 -6.56 -4.56
CA PRO A 14 -7.28 -7.25 -3.27
C PRO A 14 -6.48 -8.55 -3.27
N ARG A 15 -5.64 -8.74 -2.26
CA ARG A 15 -4.83 -9.95 -2.09
C ARG A 15 -4.66 -10.30 -0.62
N ASP A 16 -4.65 -11.59 -0.34
CA ASP A 16 -4.17 -12.14 0.93
C ASP A 16 -2.67 -12.44 0.80
N LEU A 17 -1.91 -12.12 1.85
CA LEU A 17 -0.48 -12.45 1.94
C LEU A 17 -0.21 -13.89 2.42
N GLY A 18 -1.26 -14.64 2.75
CA GLY A 18 -1.18 -16.05 3.10
C GLY A 18 -0.39 -16.88 2.10
N GLY A 19 0.46 -17.77 2.63
CA GLY A 19 1.23 -18.75 1.87
C GLY A 19 2.66 -18.32 1.52
N TYR A 20 3.01 -17.03 1.54
CA TYR A 20 4.41 -16.62 1.35
C TYR A 20 5.31 -17.30 2.38
N VAL A 21 6.45 -17.83 1.93
CA VAL A 21 7.42 -18.50 2.80
C VAL A 21 8.28 -17.44 3.46
N GLY A 22 8.18 -17.37 4.79
CA GLY A 22 8.90 -16.41 5.61
C GLY A 22 10.01 -17.06 6.43
N PHE A 23 10.24 -16.48 7.61
CA PHE A 23 11.30 -16.85 8.53
C PHE A 23 11.25 -18.34 8.85
N GLU A 24 12.41 -18.99 8.74
CA GLU A 24 12.58 -20.41 9.03
C GLU A 24 11.71 -21.37 8.18
N GLY A 25 11.28 -20.93 6.99
CA GLY A 25 10.47 -21.73 6.09
C GLY A 25 8.98 -21.80 6.47
N ARG A 26 8.57 -21.12 7.54
CA ARG A 26 7.16 -21.03 7.94
C ARG A 26 6.40 -20.17 6.95
N LYS A 27 5.19 -20.59 6.56
CA LYS A 27 4.34 -19.79 5.67
C LYS A 27 3.59 -18.74 6.47
N ILE A 28 3.28 -17.62 5.83
CA ILE A 28 2.30 -16.67 6.36
C ILE A 28 0.93 -17.36 6.43
N LYS A 29 0.27 -17.30 7.58
CA LYS A 29 -1.09 -17.79 7.81
C LYS A 29 -2.06 -17.09 6.85
N SER A 30 -2.89 -17.87 6.17
CA SER A 30 -3.98 -17.34 5.34
C SER A 30 -5.08 -16.73 6.20
N HIS A 31 -5.92 -15.85 5.63
CA HIS A 31 -7.00 -15.16 6.33
C HIS A 31 -6.54 -14.24 7.47
N ARG A 32 -5.36 -13.65 7.32
CA ARG A 32 -4.77 -12.78 8.35
C ARG A 32 -4.42 -11.39 7.85
N LEU A 33 -3.77 -11.30 6.69
CA LEU A 33 -3.20 -10.05 6.18
C LEU A 33 -3.68 -9.80 4.76
N ILE A 34 -4.67 -8.91 4.63
CA ILE A 34 -5.26 -8.54 3.36
C ILE A 34 -4.76 -7.15 2.95
N ARG A 35 -4.22 -7.04 1.74
CA ARG A 35 -3.92 -5.76 1.11
C ARG A 35 -4.92 -5.47 0.00
N ALA A 36 -5.38 -4.23 -0.11
CA ALA A 36 -6.32 -3.85 -1.15
C ALA A 36 -6.21 -2.36 -1.53
N GLY A 37 -6.92 -1.96 -2.58
CA GLY A 37 -7.35 -0.58 -2.78
C GLY A 37 -8.54 -0.23 -1.89
N LYS A 38 -9.01 1.01 -2.01
CA LYS A 38 -10.09 1.54 -1.17
C LYS A 38 -11.37 0.71 -1.28
N ILE A 39 -12.11 0.68 -0.18
CA ILE A 39 -13.36 -0.07 -0.03
C ILE A 39 -14.60 0.84 -0.08
N SER A 40 -14.45 2.11 -0.45
CA SER A 40 -15.56 2.97 -0.83
C SER A 40 -16.43 2.36 -1.95
N LYS A 41 -17.75 2.39 -1.79
CA LYS A 41 -18.73 1.82 -2.73
C LYS A 41 -18.54 0.32 -2.96
N ILE A 42 -18.22 -0.40 -1.90
CA ILE A 42 -18.09 -1.86 -1.90
C ILE A 42 -19.46 -2.52 -2.00
N SER A 43 -19.59 -3.51 -2.89
CA SER A 43 -20.84 -4.24 -3.07
C SER A 43 -21.22 -5.05 -1.83
N GLU A 44 -22.51 -5.30 -1.63
CA GLU A 44 -22.98 -6.19 -0.54
C GLU A 44 -22.35 -7.58 -0.62
N GLN A 45 -22.10 -8.07 -1.83
CA GLN A 45 -21.44 -9.37 -2.06
C GLN A 45 -19.98 -9.37 -1.60
N ASP A 46 -19.22 -8.30 -1.88
CA ASP A 46 -17.85 -8.15 -1.41
C ASP A 46 -17.80 -7.96 0.12
N GLN A 47 -18.79 -7.24 0.69
CA GLN A 47 -18.93 -7.09 2.16
C GLN A 47 -19.20 -8.45 2.82
N GLU A 48 -20.12 -9.24 2.27
CA GLU A 48 -20.43 -10.59 2.73
C GLU A 48 -19.18 -11.48 2.67
N PHE A 49 -18.48 -11.45 1.54
CA PHE A 49 -17.24 -12.20 1.36
C PHE A 49 -16.23 -11.84 2.45
N LEU A 50 -15.95 -10.55 2.65
CA LEU A 50 -14.97 -10.11 3.66
C LEU A 50 -15.38 -10.52 5.07
N ARG A 51 -16.68 -10.45 5.40
CA ARG A 51 -17.19 -10.90 6.70
C ARG A 51 -16.98 -12.41 6.90
N GLN A 52 -17.32 -13.22 5.89
CA GLN A 52 -17.09 -14.67 5.92
C GLN A 52 -15.60 -15.04 5.91
N TYR A 53 -14.78 -14.20 5.28
CA TYR A 53 -13.32 -14.33 5.26
C TYR A 53 -12.68 -14.02 6.62
N GLY A 54 -13.47 -13.54 7.58
CA GLY A 54 -13.05 -13.27 8.96
C GLY A 54 -12.48 -11.87 9.16
N LEU A 55 -12.77 -10.90 8.28
CA LEU A 55 -12.33 -9.52 8.43
C LEU A 55 -12.82 -8.94 9.77
N CYS A 56 -11.89 -8.47 10.60
CA CYS A 56 -12.18 -7.86 11.90
C CYS A 56 -11.67 -6.42 12.01
N LYS A 57 -10.67 -6.03 11.21
CA LYS A 57 -10.11 -4.67 11.22
C LYS A 57 -9.80 -4.14 9.83
N ILE A 58 -10.03 -2.85 9.63
CA ILE A 58 -9.63 -2.09 8.45
C ILE A 58 -8.65 -1.00 8.87
N ILE A 59 -7.56 -0.85 8.11
CA ILE A 59 -6.58 0.22 8.27
C ILE A 59 -6.56 1.05 6.98
N ASP A 60 -7.08 2.26 7.04
CA ASP A 60 -7.05 3.20 5.93
C ASP A 60 -5.77 4.06 5.97
N LEU A 61 -4.92 3.88 4.95
CA LEU A 61 -3.65 4.58 4.80
C LEU A 61 -3.79 5.90 4.02
N ARG A 62 -5.01 6.26 3.64
CA ARG A 62 -5.32 7.48 2.89
C ARG A 62 -5.18 8.71 3.77
N SER A 63 -4.95 9.84 3.11
CA SER A 63 -4.97 11.14 3.77
C SER A 63 -6.42 11.53 4.15
N PRO A 64 -6.60 12.42 5.14
CA PRO A 64 -7.93 12.86 5.55
C PRO A 64 -8.81 13.42 4.42
N LEU A 65 -8.24 14.11 3.42
CA LEU A 65 -9.04 14.61 2.29
C LEU A 65 -9.44 13.49 1.33
N GLU A 66 -8.58 12.49 1.10
CA GLU A 66 -8.92 11.32 0.30
C GLU A 66 -10.08 10.55 0.94
N CYS A 67 -10.04 10.34 2.26
CA CYS A 67 -11.13 9.75 3.03
C CYS A 67 -12.41 10.60 2.94
N LYS A 68 -12.32 11.92 3.16
CA LYS A 68 -13.48 12.82 3.06
C LYS A 68 -14.11 12.85 1.67
N LYS A 69 -13.31 12.80 0.60
CA LYS A 69 -13.78 12.85 -0.78
C LYS A 69 -14.41 11.52 -1.23
N CYS A 70 -13.94 10.41 -0.68
CA CYS A 70 -14.39 9.09 -1.06
C CYS A 70 -14.39 8.19 0.18
N PRO A 71 -15.34 8.39 1.11
CA PRO A 71 -15.38 7.64 2.36
C PRO A 71 -15.55 6.16 2.07
N ASP A 72 -14.99 5.34 2.93
CA ASP A 72 -15.27 3.92 2.91
C ASP A 72 -16.67 3.63 3.40
N ASP A 73 -17.24 2.52 2.92
CA ASP A 73 -18.49 2.04 3.46
C ASP A 73 -18.24 1.35 4.80
N GLU A 74 -19.19 1.50 5.71
CA GLU A 74 -19.13 0.90 7.04
C GLU A 74 -19.42 -0.60 6.95
N LEU A 75 -18.53 -1.43 7.51
CA LEU A 75 -18.72 -2.87 7.63
C LEU A 75 -19.05 -3.23 9.09
N SER A 76 -20.26 -3.74 9.32
CA SER A 76 -20.72 -4.10 10.66
C SER A 76 -19.81 -5.13 11.32
N GLY A 77 -19.40 -4.88 12.57
CA GLY A 77 -18.52 -5.76 13.34
C GLY A 77 -17.03 -5.67 12.97
N VAL A 78 -16.65 -4.72 12.11
CA VAL A 78 -15.26 -4.47 11.71
C VAL A 78 -14.80 -3.14 12.28
N GLU A 79 -13.68 -3.14 13.02
CA GLU A 79 -13.09 -1.90 13.55
C GLU A 79 -12.34 -1.14 12.44
N HIS A 80 -12.50 0.18 12.36
CA HIS A 80 -11.86 1.02 11.35
C HIS A 80 -10.80 1.93 11.99
N PHE A 81 -9.58 1.92 11.45
CA PHE A 81 -8.47 2.75 11.89
C PHE A 81 -7.94 3.64 10.76
N ASP A 82 -8.00 4.96 10.95
CA ASP A 82 -7.40 5.93 10.04
C ASP A 82 -5.93 6.15 10.41
N ILE A 83 -5.01 5.51 9.69
CA ILE A 83 -3.56 5.62 9.93
C ILE A 83 -2.89 6.07 8.64
N SER A 84 -2.96 7.37 8.36
CA SER A 84 -2.41 7.94 7.13
C SER A 84 -0.89 7.77 7.07
N ILE A 85 -0.36 7.34 5.92
CA ILE A 85 1.08 7.36 5.65
C ILE A 85 1.55 8.75 5.15
N SER A 86 0.64 9.54 4.59
CA SER A 86 0.93 10.87 4.07
C SER A 86 0.35 11.94 5.01
N ASP A 87 1.20 12.78 5.61
CA ASP A 87 0.77 14.01 6.33
C ASP A 87 -0.07 14.92 5.43
N GLU A 88 0.25 14.90 4.15
CA GLU A 88 -0.21 15.87 3.19
C GLU A 88 -0.86 15.10 2.05
N ASP A 89 -2.15 15.38 1.84
CA ASP A 89 -2.65 15.46 0.48
C ASP A 89 -1.66 16.29 -0.33
N ASN A 90 -1.44 15.94 -1.59
CA ASN A 90 -0.54 16.68 -2.48
C ASN A 90 -1.10 18.09 -2.84
N THR A 91 -1.62 18.81 -1.85
CA THR A 91 -2.42 20.01 -1.89
C THR A 91 -2.20 20.90 -0.65
N GLN A 92 -0.99 20.90 -0.05
CA GLN A 92 -0.66 21.97 0.90
C GLN A 92 -0.57 23.36 0.25
N GLY A 93 -0.55 23.47 -1.08
CA GLY A 93 -1.19 24.59 -1.76
C GLY A 93 -2.56 24.16 -2.27
N GLY A 94 -3.58 25.01 -2.08
CA GLY A 94 -4.96 24.71 -2.47
C GLY A 94 -5.17 24.44 -3.96
N LYS A 95 -6.35 24.76 -4.51
CA LYS A 95 -6.67 24.56 -5.94
C LYS A 95 -5.59 25.08 -6.93
N LYS A 96 -4.74 26.02 -6.50
CA LYS A 96 -3.59 26.54 -7.26
C LYS A 96 -2.46 25.52 -7.51
N ASP A 97 -2.15 24.62 -6.58
CA ASP A 97 -1.09 23.62 -6.79
C ASP A 97 -1.54 22.49 -7.71
N ILE A 98 -2.81 22.08 -7.62
CA ILE A 98 -3.38 21.08 -8.54
C ILE A 98 -3.31 21.60 -9.98
N ALA A 99 -3.66 22.86 -10.22
CA ALA A 99 -3.56 23.46 -11.55
C ALA A 99 -2.11 23.48 -12.07
N LYS A 100 -1.14 23.80 -11.19
CA LYS A 100 0.29 23.79 -11.51
C LYS A 100 0.80 22.39 -11.86
N PHE A 101 0.45 21.36 -11.08
CA PHE A 101 0.79 19.98 -11.39
C PHE A 101 0.15 19.51 -12.70
N MET A 102 -1.11 19.86 -12.93
CA MET A 102 -1.80 19.53 -14.17
C MET A 102 -1.12 20.21 -15.38
N GLN A 103 -0.70 21.46 -15.26
CA GLN A 103 0.07 22.15 -16.30
C GLN A 103 1.42 21.45 -16.53
N LEU A 104 2.17 21.17 -15.47
CA LEU A 104 3.45 20.49 -15.55
C LEU A 104 3.33 19.14 -16.27
N TYR A 105 2.30 18.34 -15.97
CA TYR A 105 2.09 17.07 -16.66
C TYR A 105 1.74 17.20 -18.14
N ASN A 106 1.21 18.35 -18.57
CA ASN A 106 0.96 18.61 -20.00
C ASN A 106 2.24 19.06 -20.72
N GLU A 107 3.23 19.59 -20.01
CA GLU A 107 4.45 20.19 -20.57
C GLU A 107 5.65 19.24 -20.55
N ASP A 108 5.78 18.45 -19.49
CA ASP A 108 6.87 17.49 -19.29
C ASP A 108 6.33 16.08 -19.03
N GLN A 109 6.84 15.09 -19.78
CA GLN A 109 6.44 13.69 -19.67
C GLN A 109 7.09 12.94 -18.50
N TYR A 110 8.11 13.51 -17.86
CA TYR A 110 8.86 12.89 -16.76
C TYR A 110 8.45 13.37 -15.38
N ALA A 111 7.77 14.51 -15.27
CA ALA A 111 7.27 15.09 -14.02
C ALA A 111 6.55 14.10 -13.08
N GLY A 112 5.77 13.18 -13.63
CA GLY A 112 5.07 12.15 -12.87
C GLY A 112 6.02 11.11 -12.28
N PHE A 113 7.11 10.77 -12.97
CA PHE A 113 8.15 9.87 -12.48
C PHE A 113 8.93 10.53 -11.33
N GLU A 114 9.41 11.75 -11.52
CA GLU A 114 10.16 12.50 -10.51
C GLU A 114 9.35 12.68 -9.22
N MET A 115 8.08 13.07 -9.35
CA MET A 115 7.18 13.20 -8.21
C MET A 115 6.98 11.87 -7.49
N MET A 116 6.91 10.73 -8.20
CA MET A 116 6.77 9.42 -7.56
C MET A 116 8.02 9.00 -6.81
N CYS A 117 9.21 9.23 -7.37
CA CYS A 117 10.47 9.01 -6.66
C CYS A 117 10.52 9.84 -5.37
N GLU A 118 10.17 11.13 -5.43
CA GLU A 118 10.14 11.99 -4.24
C GLU A 118 9.11 11.50 -3.21
N ARG A 119 7.93 11.04 -3.64
CA ARG A 119 6.94 10.46 -2.72
C ARG A 119 7.48 9.21 -2.01
N TYR A 120 8.07 8.26 -2.75
CA TYR A 120 8.64 7.03 -2.16
C TYR A 120 9.79 7.33 -1.19
N ARG A 121 10.61 8.34 -1.50
CA ARG A 121 11.62 8.87 -0.58
C ARG A 121 10.96 9.45 0.68
N SER A 122 9.95 10.29 0.51
CA SER A 122 9.26 10.97 1.61
C SER A 122 8.57 9.99 2.57
N HIS A 123 7.97 8.91 2.05
CA HIS A 123 7.32 7.87 2.87
C HIS A 123 8.31 7.10 3.73
N VAL A 124 9.58 7.03 3.34
CA VAL A 124 10.64 6.44 4.15
C VAL A 124 11.19 7.43 5.18
N THR A 125 11.34 8.71 4.80
CA THR A 125 12.13 9.66 5.61
C THR A 125 11.31 10.51 6.57
N LYS A 126 10.03 10.79 6.25
CA LYS A 126 9.20 11.71 7.06
C LYS A 126 8.83 11.07 8.41
N PRO A 127 8.97 11.80 9.54
CA PRO A 127 8.62 11.27 10.87
C PRO A 127 7.20 10.74 10.99
N HIS A 128 6.21 11.43 10.42
CA HIS A 128 4.82 10.96 10.42
C HIS A 128 4.65 9.60 9.74
N ALA A 129 5.25 9.42 8.56
CA ALA A 129 5.16 8.15 7.84
C ALA A 129 5.77 7.00 8.66
N LYS A 130 6.90 7.25 9.34
CA LYS A 130 7.52 6.29 10.26
C LYS A 130 6.62 5.94 11.44
N HIS A 131 6.05 6.95 12.10
CA HIS A 131 5.11 6.74 13.19
C HIS A 131 3.88 5.95 12.73
N ALA A 132 3.32 6.29 11.57
CA ALA A 132 2.17 5.59 11.00
C ALA A 132 2.48 4.11 10.72
N ILE A 133 3.64 3.81 10.12
CA ILE A 133 4.09 2.42 9.91
C ILE A 133 4.26 1.71 11.25
N HIS A 134 4.88 2.35 12.26
CA HIS A 134 5.02 1.77 13.59
C HIS A 134 3.66 1.44 14.22
N SER A 135 2.71 2.38 14.23
CA SER A 135 1.36 2.16 14.77
C SER A 135 0.61 1.04 14.06
N ILE A 136 0.81 0.87 12.75
CA ILE A 136 0.26 -0.28 12.02
C ILE A 136 0.86 -1.58 12.55
N LEU A 137 2.18 -1.66 12.72
CA LEU A 137 2.85 -2.86 13.25
C LEU A 137 2.40 -3.19 14.67
N GLU A 138 2.22 -2.18 15.53
CA GLU A 138 1.67 -2.37 16.87
C GLU A 138 0.22 -2.87 16.84
N LEU A 139 -0.62 -2.31 15.97
CA LEU A 139 -2.01 -2.76 15.79
C LEU A 139 -2.06 -4.22 15.31
N LEU A 140 -1.18 -4.59 14.37
CA LEU A 140 -1.03 -5.98 13.92
C LEU A 140 -0.59 -6.89 15.07
N ALA A 141 0.38 -6.47 15.89
CA ALA A 141 0.87 -7.25 17.03
C ALA A 141 -0.17 -7.41 18.16
N ASN A 142 -1.14 -6.50 18.24
CA ASN A 142 -2.25 -6.57 19.19
C ASN A 142 -3.50 -7.28 18.62
N THR A 143 -3.43 -7.85 17.42
CA THR A 143 -4.56 -8.53 16.78
C THR A 143 -4.34 -10.04 16.70
N LYS A 144 -4.82 -10.74 17.74
CA LYS A 144 -4.64 -12.19 17.91
C LYS A 144 -5.38 -13.02 16.86
N ASP A 145 -6.61 -12.62 16.53
CA ASP A 145 -7.55 -13.38 15.70
C ASP A 145 -8.22 -12.52 14.62
N GLY A 146 -8.73 -13.15 13.56
CA GLY A 146 -9.37 -12.50 12.40
C GLY A 146 -8.42 -11.95 11.34
N ALA A 147 -8.98 -11.51 10.22
CA ALA A 147 -8.25 -10.90 9.12
C ALA A 147 -8.20 -9.37 9.27
N ILE A 148 -7.10 -8.78 8.85
CA ILE A 148 -6.90 -7.32 8.83
C ILE A 148 -6.72 -6.90 7.38
N LEU A 149 -7.54 -5.95 6.94
CA LEU A 149 -7.41 -5.34 5.63
C LEU A 149 -6.77 -3.96 5.77
N TYR A 150 -5.65 -3.74 5.12
CA TYR A 150 -5.05 -2.40 5.01
C TYR A 150 -5.03 -1.95 3.56
N HIS A 151 -5.38 -0.69 3.33
CA HIS A 151 -5.53 -0.17 1.98
C HIS A 151 -5.14 1.30 1.84
N CYS A 152 -5.00 1.72 0.59
CA CYS A 152 -4.95 3.12 0.22
C CYS A 152 -5.90 3.34 -0.97
N SER A 153 -5.70 4.35 -1.80
CA SER A 153 -6.58 4.58 -2.96
C SER A 153 -6.62 3.44 -3.99
N GLU A 154 -5.46 2.92 -4.41
CA GLU A 154 -5.37 1.84 -5.42
C GLU A 154 -4.66 0.58 -4.89
N GLY A 155 -4.26 0.59 -3.62
CA GLY A 155 -3.61 -0.56 -2.97
C GLY A 155 -2.19 -0.84 -3.44
N LYS A 156 -1.51 0.16 -4.02
CA LYS A 156 -0.23 -0.03 -4.72
C LYS A 156 0.96 0.60 -3.98
N ASP A 157 0.95 1.91 -3.73
CA ASP A 157 2.14 2.64 -3.23
C ASP A 157 2.26 2.57 -1.72
N ARG A 158 1.40 3.27 -0.97
CA ARG A 158 1.40 3.26 0.51
C ARG A 158 1.16 1.87 1.07
N THR A 159 0.14 1.18 0.55
CA THR A 159 -0.11 -0.23 0.87
C THR A 159 1.09 -1.10 0.50
N GLY A 160 1.72 -0.87 -0.65
CA GLY A 160 2.89 -1.64 -1.06
C GLY A 160 4.09 -1.43 -0.15
N LEU A 161 4.36 -0.21 0.29
CA LEU A 161 5.45 0.06 1.23
C LEU A 161 5.21 -0.60 2.59
N VAL A 162 3.98 -0.55 3.12
CA VAL A 162 3.60 -1.29 4.34
C VAL A 162 3.76 -2.79 4.13
N THR A 163 3.33 -3.33 2.98
CA THR A 163 3.53 -4.75 2.64
C THR A 163 5.01 -5.13 2.57
N VAL A 164 5.87 -4.29 1.97
CA VAL A 164 7.33 -4.53 1.90
C VAL A 164 7.93 -4.65 3.29
N VAL A 165 7.61 -3.71 4.18
CA VAL A 165 8.05 -3.72 5.58
C VAL A 165 7.56 -4.99 6.30
N LEU A 166 6.28 -5.30 6.17
CA LEU A 166 5.66 -6.45 6.84
C LEU A 166 6.25 -7.78 6.36
N LEU A 167 6.36 -7.99 5.05
CA LEU A 167 6.93 -9.22 4.50
C LEU A 167 8.42 -9.38 4.89
N TYR A 168 9.19 -8.29 4.95
CA TYR A 168 10.58 -8.34 5.42
C TYR A 168 10.68 -8.74 6.89
N ILE A 169 9.85 -8.15 7.77
CA ILE A 169 9.75 -8.54 9.19
C ILE A 169 9.43 -10.05 9.31
N LEU A 170 8.47 -10.52 8.50
CA LEU A 170 8.06 -11.93 8.47
C LEU A 170 9.10 -12.86 7.83
N GLY A 171 10.22 -12.33 7.32
CA GLY A 171 11.36 -13.11 6.82
C GLY A 171 11.19 -13.61 5.39
N VAL A 172 10.31 -13.00 4.60
CA VAL A 172 10.17 -13.28 3.17
C VAL A 172 11.36 -12.67 2.42
N ASP A 173 11.89 -13.37 1.42
CA ASP A 173 13.04 -12.88 0.65
C ASP A 173 12.67 -11.64 -0.19
N LEU A 174 13.66 -10.75 -0.38
CA LEU A 174 13.43 -9.45 -1.02
C LEU A 174 12.97 -9.56 -2.49
N GLU A 175 13.35 -10.63 -3.19
CA GLU A 175 12.93 -10.85 -4.58
C GLU A 175 11.45 -11.23 -4.65
N THR A 176 10.98 -12.12 -3.76
CA THR A 176 9.55 -12.41 -3.60
C THR A 176 8.76 -11.16 -3.19
N ILE A 177 9.29 -10.35 -2.27
CA ILE A 177 8.66 -9.07 -1.88
C ILE A 177 8.49 -8.14 -3.08
N ARG A 178 9.54 -7.99 -3.89
CA ARG A 178 9.52 -7.18 -5.11
C ARG A 178 8.50 -7.70 -6.12
N GLN A 179 8.40 -9.02 -6.30
CA GLN A 179 7.41 -9.64 -7.17
C GLN A 179 5.97 -9.34 -6.71
N ASP A 180 5.66 -9.42 -5.40
CA ASP A 180 4.34 -9.04 -4.88
C ASP A 180 4.03 -7.55 -5.13
N TYR A 181 5.01 -6.69 -4.86
CA TYR A 181 4.88 -5.25 -5.11
C TYR A 181 4.50 -4.97 -6.57
N LEU A 182 5.29 -5.51 -7.52
CA LEU A 182 5.10 -5.33 -8.96
C LEU A 182 3.79 -5.96 -9.48
N TYR A 183 3.25 -6.97 -8.80
CA TYR A 183 1.98 -7.60 -9.18
C TYR A 183 0.80 -6.62 -9.18
N SER A 184 0.91 -5.48 -8.49
CA SER A 184 -0.08 -4.40 -8.58
C SER A 184 -0.27 -3.87 -10.01
N ASN A 185 0.76 -3.92 -10.86
CA ASN A 185 0.65 -3.55 -12.28
C ASN A 185 -0.30 -4.47 -13.04
N TYR A 186 -0.22 -5.79 -12.78
CA TYR A 186 -1.11 -6.77 -13.39
C TYR A 186 -2.55 -6.56 -12.93
N MET A 187 -2.76 -6.43 -11.61
CA MET A 187 -4.10 -6.23 -11.02
C MET A 187 -4.80 -4.96 -11.49
N LEU A 188 -4.04 -3.89 -11.76
CA LEU A 188 -4.57 -2.60 -12.16
C LEU A 188 -4.55 -2.37 -13.68
N ASN A 189 -4.10 -3.34 -14.49
CA ASN A 189 -3.89 -3.15 -15.92
C ASN A 189 -5.14 -2.66 -16.66
N ASN A 190 -6.26 -3.39 -16.53
CA ASN A 190 -7.52 -3.05 -17.21
C ASN A 190 -8.06 -1.69 -16.76
N TYR A 191 -8.03 -1.42 -15.45
CA TYR A 191 -8.46 -0.14 -14.90
C TYR A 191 -7.62 1.03 -15.43
N ARG A 192 -6.29 0.85 -15.52
CA ARG A 192 -5.38 1.88 -16.08
C ARG A 192 -5.64 2.10 -17.57
N ALA A 193 -5.90 1.05 -18.34
CA ALA A 193 -6.24 1.16 -19.76
C ALA A 193 -7.54 1.95 -19.98
N ILE A 194 -8.61 1.63 -19.24
CA ILE A 194 -9.88 2.37 -19.29
C ILE A 194 -9.67 3.83 -18.89
N ARG A 195 -8.89 4.09 -17.84
CA ARG A 195 -8.59 5.46 -17.39
C ARG A 195 -7.83 6.25 -18.45
N ASP A 196 -6.84 5.64 -19.10
CA ASP A 196 -6.07 6.27 -20.18
C ASP A 196 -6.93 6.57 -21.41
N GLN A 197 -7.84 5.67 -21.79
CA GLN A 197 -8.82 5.91 -22.86
C GLN A 197 -9.71 7.12 -22.54
N LYS A 198 -10.24 7.21 -21.31
CA LYS A 198 -11.04 8.38 -20.89
C LYS A 198 -10.25 9.68 -21.00
N PHE A 199 -8.97 9.69 -20.64
CA PHE A 199 -8.14 10.87 -20.83
C PHE A 199 -7.95 11.23 -22.30
N ALA A 200 -7.83 10.24 -23.18
CA ALA A 200 -7.79 10.46 -24.62
C ALA A 200 -9.09 11.10 -25.15
N GLU A 201 -10.24 10.56 -24.75
CA GLU A 201 -11.57 11.06 -25.11
C GLU A 201 -11.81 12.50 -24.60
N MET A 202 -11.23 12.84 -23.44
CA MET A 202 -11.23 14.20 -22.89
C MET A 202 -10.22 15.15 -23.58
N GLY A 203 -9.55 14.72 -24.65
CA GLY A 203 -8.59 15.52 -25.40
C GLY A 203 -7.27 15.79 -24.66
N LYS A 204 -6.91 14.99 -23.64
CA LYS A 204 -5.64 15.16 -22.94
C LYS A 204 -4.47 14.74 -23.83
N ASN A 205 -3.41 15.55 -23.82
CA ASN A 205 -2.25 15.32 -24.68
C ASN A 205 -1.44 14.08 -24.24
N ILE A 206 -0.53 13.63 -25.11
CA ILE A 206 0.25 12.41 -24.87
C ILE A 206 1.16 12.49 -23.64
N LYS A 207 1.70 13.68 -23.32
CA LYS A 207 2.57 13.90 -22.15
C LYS A 207 1.78 13.74 -20.86
N PHE A 208 0.59 14.34 -20.79
CA PHE A 208 -0.32 14.18 -19.66
C PHE A 208 -0.67 12.72 -19.44
N ARG A 209 -1.05 12.03 -20.52
CA ARG A 209 -1.38 10.59 -20.46
C ARG A 209 -0.19 9.73 -20.06
N ALA A 210 1.03 10.03 -20.52
CA ALA A 210 2.25 9.36 -20.08
C ALA A 210 2.46 9.49 -18.56
N ASN A 211 2.36 10.71 -18.03
CA ASN A 211 2.40 10.95 -16.58
C ASN A 211 1.31 10.16 -15.86
N MET A 212 0.06 10.22 -16.31
CA MET A 212 -1.03 9.49 -15.66
C MET A 212 -0.85 7.97 -15.70
N ARG A 213 -0.19 7.42 -16.73
CA ARG A 213 0.17 5.99 -16.76
C ARG A 213 1.20 5.68 -15.68
N ILE A 214 2.23 6.52 -15.54
CA ILE A 214 3.30 6.40 -14.53
C ILE A 214 2.69 6.46 -13.12
N LEU A 215 1.88 7.48 -12.83
CA LEU A 215 1.21 7.68 -11.54
C LEU A 215 0.26 6.52 -11.18
N GLY A 216 -0.27 5.82 -12.17
CA GLY A 216 -1.11 4.63 -11.98
C GLY A 216 -0.37 3.31 -11.85
N SER A 217 0.95 3.27 -12.05
CA SER A 217 1.78 2.07 -11.95
C SER A 217 2.57 2.01 -10.66
N VAL A 218 3.17 0.85 -10.45
CA VAL A 218 4.37 0.64 -9.63
C VAL A 218 5.55 0.32 -10.55
N SER A 219 6.79 0.52 -10.10
CA SER A 219 8.00 0.17 -10.87
C SER A 219 9.16 -0.14 -9.94
N ASP A 220 10.14 -0.91 -10.43
CA ASP A 220 11.38 -1.17 -9.69
C ASP A 220 12.04 0.12 -9.24
N ALA A 221 12.13 1.13 -10.11
CA ALA A 221 12.72 2.42 -9.76
C ALA A 221 12.06 3.10 -8.55
N PHE A 222 10.76 2.92 -8.34
CA PHE A 222 10.06 3.48 -7.17
C PHE A 222 10.42 2.72 -5.89
N LEU A 223 10.37 1.39 -5.93
CA LEU A 223 10.78 0.57 -4.79
C LEU A 223 12.27 0.78 -4.47
N ASP A 224 13.11 0.81 -5.49
CA ASP A 224 14.55 1.06 -5.37
C ASP A 224 14.81 2.44 -4.79
N THR A 225 14.01 3.46 -5.13
CA THR A 225 14.12 4.78 -4.49
C THR A 225 13.96 4.68 -2.98
N SER A 226 13.00 3.90 -2.49
CA SER A 226 12.83 3.65 -1.05
C SER A 226 14.00 2.85 -0.47
N LEU A 227 14.39 1.74 -1.11
CA LEU A 227 15.46 0.86 -0.61
C LEU A 227 16.83 1.55 -0.58
N ILE A 228 17.18 2.28 -1.64
CA ILE A 228 18.42 3.09 -1.71
C ILE A 228 18.38 4.19 -0.66
N THR A 229 17.24 4.87 -0.49
CA THR A 229 17.11 5.89 0.57
C THR A 229 17.32 5.28 1.96
N ILE A 230 16.81 4.05 2.18
CA ILE A 230 17.01 3.32 3.43
C ILE A 230 18.49 2.98 3.65
N GLU A 231 19.14 2.45 2.62
CA GLU A 231 20.55 2.10 2.65
C GLU A 231 21.43 3.33 2.94
N GLU A 232 21.29 4.39 2.16
CA GLU A 232 22.12 5.60 2.24
C GLU A 232 21.94 6.38 3.55
N LYS A 233 20.72 6.47 4.08
CA LYS A 233 20.43 7.29 5.26
C LYS A 233 20.47 6.54 6.58
N TYR A 234 20.19 5.24 6.56
CA TYR A 234 19.99 4.45 7.78
C TYR A 234 20.87 3.20 7.84
N GLY A 235 21.67 2.90 6.80
CA GLY A 235 22.56 1.75 6.81
C GLY A 235 21.84 0.40 6.70
N GLY A 236 20.73 0.38 5.95
CA GLY A 236 20.02 -0.84 5.58
C GLY A 236 18.69 -1.06 6.31
N LEU A 237 17.95 -2.07 5.84
CA LEU A 237 16.57 -2.35 6.29
C LEU A 237 16.48 -2.73 7.77
N ASP A 238 17.39 -3.56 8.28
CA ASP A 238 17.37 -3.95 9.70
C ASP A 238 17.58 -2.75 10.63
N THR A 239 18.56 -1.89 10.31
CA THR A 239 18.81 -0.66 11.08
C THR A 239 17.63 0.30 11.00
N TYR A 240 17.03 0.47 9.82
CA TYR A 240 15.83 1.29 9.65
C TYR A 240 14.65 0.77 10.48
N LEU A 241 14.40 -0.54 10.45
CA LEU A 241 13.34 -1.16 11.24
C LEU A 241 13.55 -0.94 12.74
N GLU A 242 14.76 -1.18 13.23
CA GLU A 242 15.06 -1.07 14.67
C GLU A 242 15.06 0.39 15.14
N LYS A 243 15.76 1.29 14.42
CA LYS A 243 16.04 2.65 14.90
C LYS A 243 14.98 3.67 14.49
N GLU A 244 14.38 3.52 13.31
CA GLU A 244 13.46 4.52 12.75
C GLU A 244 12.00 4.09 12.85
N LEU A 245 11.71 2.78 12.78
CA LEU A 245 10.37 2.22 12.94
C LEU A 245 10.14 1.55 14.30
N HIS A 246 11.12 1.61 15.20
CA HIS A 246 11.06 1.05 16.56
C HIS A 246 10.61 -0.41 16.62
N VAL A 247 11.02 -1.22 15.64
CA VAL A 247 10.79 -2.66 15.60
C VAL A 247 11.90 -3.37 16.36
N ASP A 248 11.71 -3.48 17.67
CA ASP A 248 12.58 -4.29 18.53
C ASP A 248 12.38 -5.79 18.27
N SER A 249 13.22 -6.62 18.92
CA SER A 249 13.13 -8.08 18.79
C SER A 249 11.77 -8.61 19.27
N LYS A 250 11.22 -8.03 20.34
CA LYS A 250 9.93 -8.46 20.90
C LYS A 250 8.79 -8.25 19.92
N LEU A 251 8.70 -7.08 19.28
CA LEU A 251 7.68 -6.78 18.28
C LEU A 251 7.85 -7.67 17.05
N ARG A 252 9.08 -7.84 16.56
CA ARG A 252 9.41 -8.72 15.44
C ARG A 252 8.97 -10.16 15.70
N ASP A 253 9.31 -10.71 16.86
CA ASP A 253 8.98 -12.08 17.24
C ASP A 253 7.46 -12.24 17.44
N THR A 254 6.81 -11.27 18.08
CA THR A 254 5.35 -11.26 18.25
C THR A 254 4.64 -11.31 16.90
N LEU A 255 5.07 -10.50 15.92
CA LEU A 255 4.50 -10.52 14.57
C LEU A 255 4.74 -11.87 13.88
N ARG A 256 5.94 -12.45 14.01
CA ARG A 256 6.24 -13.77 13.43
C ARG A 256 5.37 -14.87 14.03
N ASP A 257 5.19 -14.90 15.34
CA ASP A 257 4.38 -15.93 16.00
C ASP A 257 2.88 -15.80 15.69
N LEU A 258 2.39 -14.56 15.58
CA LEU A 258 1.01 -14.31 15.19
C LEU A 258 0.73 -14.69 13.74
N TYR A 259 1.62 -14.31 12.82
CA TYR A 259 1.32 -14.34 11.38
C TYR A 259 1.99 -15.46 10.61
N LEU A 260 2.97 -16.18 11.16
CA LEU A 260 3.53 -17.39 10.54
C LEU A 260 2.88 -18.65 11.13
N GLU A 261 2.71 -19.67 10.30
CA GLU A 261 2.25 -21.01 10.68
C GLU A 261 3.17 -21.63 11.74
N GLU A 262 2.62 -22.51 12.58
CA GLU A 262 3.45 -23.32 13.50
C GLU A 262 4.34 -24.29 12.70
N ARG A 263 5.47 -24.69 13.28
CA ARG A 263 6.36 -25.68 12.69
C ARG A 263 5.82 -27.10 12.84
#